data_AF-A0A832NWD9-F1
#
_entry.id   AF-A0A832NWD9-F1
#
_cell.length_a   1.000
_cell.length_b   1.000
_cell.length_c   1.000
_cell.angle_alpha   90.00
_cell.angle_beta   90.00
_cell.angle_gamma   90.00
#
_symmetry.space_group_name_H-M   'P 1'
#
loop_
_entity.id
_entity.type
_entity.pdbx_description
1 polymer ?
#
loop_
_entity_poly.entity_id
_entity_poly.type
_entity_poly.pdbx_seq_one_letter_code
_entity_poly.pdbx_strand_id
1 'polypeptide(L)' 'MKKLVITIALLILMAMAASSLFAANANQTAVLRLTAYIPEKTTFTTFDDMFVVDSNAYNFTYSVTEEARTKVLLVIAN' A
#
# COMPACT_ATOMS: atom_id res chain seq x y z
N MET A 1 -58.23 -16.28 13.88
CA MET A 1 -57.49 -15.00 14.04
C MET A 1 -56.27 -15.09 14.96
N LYS A 2 -56.33 -15.77 16.12
CA LYS A 2 -55.18 -15.87 17.06
C LYS A 2 -53.87 -16.38 16.43
N LYS A 3 -53.94 -17.42 15.57
CA LYS A 3 -52.75 -17.98 14.89
C LYS A 3 -52.07 -16.97 13.95
N LEU A 4 -52.85 -16.21 13.19
CA LEU A 4 -52.35 -15.18 12.27
C LEU A 4 -51.61 -14.09 13.03
N VAL A 5 -52.16 -13.62 14.15
CA VAL A 5 -51.55 -12.59 15.00
C VAL A 5 -50.21 -13.06 15.56
N ILE A 6 -50.11 -14.32 16.00
CA ILE A 6 -48.86 -14.91 16.49
C ILE A 6 -47.82 -14.98 15.37
N THR A 7 -48.20 -15.41 14.18
CA THR A 7 -47.28 -15.49 13.02
C THR A 7 -46.74 -14.12 12.64
N ILE A 8 -47.59 -13.08 12.62
CA ILE A 8 -47.17 -11.71 12.32
C ILE A 8 -46.23 -11.18 13.40
N ALA A 9 -46.53 -11.43 14.68
CA ALA A 9 -45.67 -11.01 15.79
C ALA A 9 -44.29 -11.68 15.74
N LEU A 10 -44.23 -12.98 15.40
CA LEU A 10 -42.96 -13.68 15.20
C LEU A 10 -42.15 -13.09 14.03
N LEU A 11 -42.82 -12.77 12.92
CA LEU A 11 -42.14 -12.20 11.75
C LEU A 11 -41.49 -10.85 12.09
N ILE A 12 -42.22 -9.99 12.81
CA ILE A 12 -41.72 -8.69 13.27
C ILE A 12 -40.54 -8.88 14.22
N LEU A 13 -40.65 -9.81 15.17
CA LEU A 13 -39.57 -10.10 16.12
C LEU A 13 -38.29 -10.57 15.41
N MET A 14 -38.43 -11.44 14.40
CA MET A 14 -37.29 -11.91 13.60
C MET A 14 -36.69 -10.79 12.74
N ALA A 15 -37.50 -9.91 12.17
CA ALA A 15 -37.02 -8.75 11.41
C ALA A 15 -36.24 -7.74 12.28
N MET A 16 -36.69 -7.52 13.52
CA MET A 16 -35.99 -6.67 14.49
C MET A 16 -34.67 -7.28 14.95
N ALA A 17 -34.62 -8.59 15.16
CA ALA A 17 -33.39 -9.30 15.54
C ALA A 17 -32.36 -9.36 14.40
N ALA A 18 -32.82 -9.50 13.15
CA ALA A 18 -31.94 -9.49 11.98
C ALA A 18 -31.35 -8.10 11.75
N SER A 19 -32.18 -7.04 11.81
CA SER A 19 -31.72 -5.66 11.57
C SER A 19 -30.72 -5.17 12.64
N SER A 20 -30.86 -5.59 13.90
CA SER A 20 -29.88 -5.25 14.95
C SER A 20 -28.51 -5.90 14.72
N LEU A 21 -28.48 -7.11 14.16
CA LEU A 21 -27.22 -7.81 13.84
C LEU A 21 -26.42 -7.11 12.75
N PHE A 22 -27.10 -6.53 11.75
CA PHE A 22 -26.47 -5.77 10.68
C PHE A 22 -26.16 -4.31 11.06
N ALA A 23 -26.87 -3.73 12.03
CA ALA A 23 -26.62 -2.38 12.53
C ALA A 23 -25.46 -2.31 13.54
N ALA A 24 -25.17 -3.39 14.26
CA ALA A 24 -24.14 -3.42 15.31
C ALA A 24 -22.73 -3.05 14.83
N ASN A 25 -22.43 -3.26 13.55
CA ASN A 25 -21.12 -3.00 12.96
C ASN A 25 -21.12 -1.86 11.92
N ALA A 26 -22.25 -1.18 11.69
CA ALA A 26 -22.38 -0.17 10.65
C ALA A 26 -21.49 1.08 10.86
N ASN A 27 -21.05 1.33 12.10
CA ASN A 27 -20.22 2.46 12.48
C ASN A 27 -18.77 2.09 12.86
N GLN A 28 -18.35 0.84 12.67
CA GLN A 28 -16.97 0.46 12.92
C GLN A 28 -16.11 0.80 11.70
N THR A 29 -15.29 1.85 11.82
CA THR A 29 -14.30 2.18 10.81
C THR A 29 -13.27 1.04 10.72
N ALA A 30 -13.35 0.23 9.67
CA ALA A 30 -12.32 -0.75 9.36
C ALA A 30 -11.07 0.00 8.86
N VAL A 31 -9.97 -0.06 9.62
CA VAL A 31 -8.69 0.50 9.20
C VAL A 31 -7.98 -0.52 8.32
N LEU A 32 -8.00 -0.30 7.00
CA LEU A 32 -7.21 -1.09 6.07
C LEU A 32 -5.76 -0.61 6.11
N ARG A 33 -4.85 -1.44 6.63
CA ARG A 33 -3.40 -1.19 6.58
C ARG A 33 -2.81 -1.94 5.39
N LEU A 34 -2.44 -1.21 4.35
CA LEU A 34 -1.74 -1.73 3.19
C LEU A 34 -0.23 -1.62 3.47
N THR A 35 0.46 -2.75 3.50
CA THR A 35 1.92 -2.80 3.51
C THR A 35 2.39 -3.08 2.09
N ALA A 36 3.11 -2.14 1.48
CA ALA A 36 3.71 -2.34 0.17
C ALA A 36 5.21 -2.61 0.32
N TYR A 37 5.70 -3.61 -0.41
CA TYR A 37 7.13 -3.83 -0.59
C TYR A 37 7.60 -3.03 -1.81
N ILE A 38 8.60 -2.17 -1.63
CA ILE A 38 9.27 -1.46 -2.73
C ILE A 38 10.56 -2.24 -3.03
N PRO A 39 10.68 -2.90 -4.19
CA PRO A 39 11.91 -3.61 -4.53
C PRO A 39 13.08 -2.64 -4.66
N GLU A 40 14.27 -3.12 -4.31
CA GLU A 40 15.51 -2.38 -4.51
C GLU A 40 15.74 -2.13 -6.01
N LYS A 41 16.10 -0.89 -6.34
CA LYS A 41 16.35 -0.40 -7.68
C LYS A 41 17.37 0.73 -7.61
N THR A 42 18.35 0.66 -8.50
CA THR A 42 19.31 1.73 -8.76
C THR A 42 19.22 2.12 -10.22
N THR A 43 19.15 3.42 -10.50
CA THR A 43 19.13 3.98 -11.85
C THR A 43 20.25 5.00 -11.99
N PHE A 44 21.03 4.86 -13.06
CA PHE A 44 22.07 5.80 -13.43
C PHE A 44 21.63 6.53 -14.69
N THR A 45 21.62 7.85 -14.67
CA THR A 45 21.28 8.69 -15.81
C THR A 45 22.44 9.60 -16.15
N THR A 46 22.77 9.68 -17.44
CA THR A 46 23.82 10.55 -17.97
C THR A 46 23.19 11.76 -18.66
N PHE A 47 23.77 12.93 -18.38
CA PHE A 47 23.51 14.20 -19.06
C PHE A 47 24.83 14.75 -19.60
N ASP A 48 24.78 15.81 -20.39
CA ASP A 48 25.94 16.36 -21.11
C ASP A 48 27.19 16.57 -20.24
N ASP A 49 27.02 16.97 -18.97
CA ASP A 49 28.12 17.22 -18.04
C ASP A 49 27.98 16.53 -16.67
N MET A 50 27.03 15.62 -16.49
CA MET A 50 26.77 15.04 -15.16
C MET A 50 26.14 13.65 -15.17
N PHE A 51 26.37 12.93 -14.07
CA PHE A 51 25.65 11.71 -13.72
C PHE A 51 24.67 11.99 -12.59
N VAL A 52 23.45 11.45 -12.72
CA VAL A 52 22.44 11.42 -11.66
C VAL A 52 22.25 9.98 -11.24
N VAL A 53 22.28 9.74 -9.92
CA VAL A 53 22.05 8.44 -9.32
C VAL A 53 20.78 8.51 -8.49
N ASP A 54 19.79 7.69 -8.86
CA ASP A 54 18.55 7.52 -8.10
C ASP A 54 18.50 6.07 -7.60
N SER A 55 18.50 5.89 -6.29
CA SER A 55 18.54 4.57 -5.68
C SER A 55 17.85 4.51 -4.33
N ASN A 56 17.14 3.41 -4.10
CA ASN A 56 16.69 2.96 -2.78
C ASN A 56 17.50 1.76 -2.27
N ALA A 57 18.58 1.39 -2.94
CA ALA A 57 19.48 0.31 -2.56
C ALA A 57 20.73 0.89 -1.86
N TYR A 58 21.18 0.24 -0.79
CA TYR A 58 22.31 0.70 0.03
C TYR A 58 23.52 -0.26 -0.01
N ASN A 59 23.57 -1.14 -1.02
CA ASN A 59 24.56 -2.21 -1.18
C ASN A 59 25.70 -1.85 -2.15
N PHE A 60 25.88 -0.57 -2.48
CA PHE A 60 26.95 -0.13 -3.37
C PHE A 60 27.47 1.25 -2.97
N THR A 61 28.65 1.58 -3.50
CA THR A 61 29.21 2.93 -3.49
C THR A 61 29.48 3.37 -4.93
N TYR A 62 29.47 4.68 -5.17
CA TYR A 62 29.78 5.23 -6.47
C TYR A 62 30.59 6.51 -6.36
N SER A 63 31.38 6.80 -7.40
CA SER A 63 32.14 8.04 -7.54
C SER A 63 32.22 8.47 -8.99
N VAL A 64 32.32 9.78 -9.23
CA VAL A 64 32.54 10.34 -10.56
C VAL A 64 33.97 10.88 -10.60
N THR A 65 34.74 10.41 -11.58
CA THR A 65 36.11 10.88 -11.83
C THR A 65 36.14 11.58 -13.18
N GLU A 66 36.87 12.70 -13.26
CA GLU A 66 37.08 13.42 -14.51
C GLU A 66 38.44 13.02 -15.11
N GLU A 67 38.42 12.47 -16.31
CA GLU A 67 39.60 12.08 -17.08
C GLU A 67 39.66 12.86 -18.39
N ALA A 68 40.59 13.82 -18.47
CA ALA A 68 40.80 14.72 -19.60
C ALA A 68 39.56 15.55 -20.01
N ARG A 69 38.69 15.00 -20.87
CA ARG A 69 37.42 15.62 -21.32
C ARG A 69 36.23 14.68 -21.15
N THR A 70 36.41 13.61 -20.39
CA THR A 70 35.41 12.57 -20.17
C THR A 70 35.15 12.45 -18.68
N LYS A 71 33.89 12.31 -18.29
CA LYS A 71 33.52 11.93 -16.92
C LYS A 71 33.25 10.44 -16.89
N VAL A 72 33.85 9.75 -15.92
CA VAL A 72 33.72 8.31 -15.72
C VAL A 72 32.98 8.06 -14.42
N LEU A 73 31.91 7.29 -14.49
CA LEU A 73 31.16 6.82 -13.32
C LEU A 73 31.70 5.46 -12.89
N LEU A 74 32.26 5.39 -11.68
CA LEU A 74 32.68 4.16 -11.04
C LEU A 74 31.60 3.70 -10.06
N VAL A 75 31.24 2.41 -10.12
CA VAL A 75 30.26 1.77 -9.24
C VAL A 75 30.86 0.51 -8.65
N ILE A 76 30.83 0.39 -7.32
CA ILE A 76 31.41 -0.72 -6.58
C ILE A 76 30.32 -1.33 -5.69
N ALA A 77 30.06 -2.63 -5.84
CA ALA A 77 29.20 -3.37 -4.92
C ALA A 77 29.92 -3.58 -3.58
N ASN A 78 29.18 -3.46 -2.47
CA ASN A 78 29.69 -3.65 -1.11
C ASN A 78 29.62 -5.12 -0.66
#